data_AF-I6RD84-F1
#
_entry.id   AF-I6RD84-F1
#
_cell.length_a   1.000
_cell.length_b   1.000
_cell.length_c   1.000
_cell.angle_alpha   90.00
_cell.angle_beta   90.00
_cell.angle_gamma   90.00
#
_symmetry.space_group_name_H-M   'P 1'
#
loop_
_entity.id
_entity.type
_entity.pdbx_description
1 polymer ?
#
loop_
_entity_poly.entity_id
_entity_poly.type
_entity_poly.pdbx_seq_one_letter_code
_entity_poly.pdbx_strand_id
1 'polypeptide(L)'
;NDYEEYSLGPEGVKDAMERTGSNALVMDLYALTILKQGNVNFGNVSSVDAALKGKVIQHQDTARGNAKQWLDVLKPQLISTNQNIINYNTKFQNYYDTLVAAVDAKDKATLTKGLTRLSSSINENKAQVDQLVEDLKKFRNKMTSDTQNFKGDANQITSILASQDAGIPLLQNQITTYNEAISKYKAIIIGSSVSTALG
;
A
#
# COMPACT_ATOMS: atom_id res chain seq x y z
N ASN A 1 12.30 4.68 -31.15
CA ASN A 1 11.72 5.63 -30.20
C ASN A 1 10.24 5.38 -30.16
N ASP A 2 9.84 4.26 -29.57
CA ASP A 2 8.44 3.93 -29.34
C ASP A 2 8.06 4.59 -28.03
N TYR A 3 7.39 5.74 -28.12
CA TYR A 3 6.63 6.23 -26.99
C TYR A 3 5.48 5.23 -26.82
N GLU A 4 5.37 4.60 -25.65
CA GLU A 4 4.22 3.80 -25.20
C GLU A 4 2.98 4.71 -25.11
N GLU A 5 2.53 5.25 -26.24
CA GLU A 5 1.70 6.47 -26.34
C GLU A 5 0.29 6.30 -25.74
N TYR A 6 -0.07 5.10 -25.30
CA TYR A 6 -1.36 4.79 -24.68
C TYR A 6 -1.28 3.89 -23.43
N SER A 7 -0.10 3.74 -22.80
CA SER A 7 0.04 3.03 -21.50
C SER A 7 -0.85 3.62 -20.39
N LEU A 8 -1.25 4.90 -20.54
CA LEU A 8 -2.15 5.62 -19.63
C LEU A 8 -3.41 6.15 -20.32
N GLY A 9 -3.88 5.47 -21.39
CA GLY A 9 -5.25 5.66 -21.88
C GLY A 9 -6.30 5.27 -20.82
N PRO A 10 -7.60 5.44 -21.07
CA PRO A 10 -8.65 5.13 -20.10
C PRO A 10 -8.53 3.73 -19.47
N GLU A 11 -8.22 2.71 -20.28
CA GLU A 11 -7.98 1.34 -19.79
C GLU A 11 -6.71 1.23 -18.94
N GLY A 12 -5.61 1.87 -19.34
CA GLY A 12 -4.37 1.87 -18.55
C GLY A 12 -4.54 2.56 -17.18
N VAL A 13 -5.30 3.65 -17.12
CA VAL A 13 -5.64 4.32 -15.85
C VAL A 13 -6.54 3.43 -14.99
N LYS A 14 -7.54 2.79 -15.60
CA LYS A 14 -8.42 1.84 -14.92
C LYS A 14 -7.62 0.68 -14.31
N ASP A 15 -6.78 0.00 -15.11
CA ASP A 15 -5.91 -1.09 -14.66
C ASP A 15 -4.98 -0.65 -13.51
N ALA A 16 -4.41 0.55 -13.60
CA ALA A 16 -3.55 1.10 -12.54
C ALA A 16 -4.33 1.34 -11.24
N MET A 17 -5.58 1.84 -11.34
CA MET A 17 -6.46 2.03 -10.19
C MET A 17 -6.88 0.69 -9.56
N GLU A 18 -7.20 -0.32 -10.38
CA GLU A 18 -7.55 -1.66 -9.92
C GLU A 18 -6.39 -2.34 -9.17
N ARG A 19 -5.18 -2.26 -9.74
CA ARG A 19 -3.96 -2.77 -9.08
C ARG A 19 -3.69 -2.03 -7.77
N THR A 20 -3.90 -0.72 -7.75
CA THR A 20 -3.75 0.10 -6.55
C THR A 20 -4.73 -0.32 -5.45
N GLY A 21 -6.00 -0.50 -5.79
CA GLY A 21 -7.03 -0.98 -4.86
C GLY A 21 -6.74 -2.39 -4.34
N SER A 22 -6.35 -3.31 -5.22
CA SER A 22 -5.97 -4.68 -4.86
C SER A 22 -4.81 -4.71 -3.85
N ASN A 23 -3.76 -3.93 -4.09
CA ASN A 23 -2.62 -3.83 -3.19
C ASN A 23 -3.00 -3.19 -1.84
N ALA A 24 -3.90 -2.21 -1.84
CA ALA A 24 -4.38 -1.60 -0.61
C ALA A 24 -5.14 -2.61 0.28
N LEU A 25 -5.95 -3.49 -0.32
CA LEU A 25 -6.64 -4.56 0.41
C LEU A 25 -5.68 -5.58 1.02
N VAL A 26 -4.60 -5.92 0.31
CA VAL A 26 -3.53 -6.77 0.86
C VAL A 26 -2.91 -6.12 2.09
N MET A 27 -2.58 -4.83 2.00
CA MET A 27 -2.00 -4.08 3.12
C MET A 27 -2.96 -3.97 4.31
N ASP A 28 -4.25 -3.71 4.08
CA ASP A 28 -5.28 -3.70 5.13
C ASP A 28 -5.31 -5.02 5.89
N LEU A 29 -5.28 -6.13 5.16
CA LEU A 29 -5.33 -7.45 5.77
C LEU A 29 -4.11 -7.71 6.65
N TYR A 30 -2.91 -7.32 6.22
CA TYR A 30 -1.70 -7.41 7.05
C TYR A 30 -1.76 -6.49 8.26
N ALA A 31 -2.17 -5.22 8.08
CA ALA A 31 -2.31 -4.26 9.17
C ALA A 31 -3.28 -4.76 10.24
N LEU A 32 -4.47 -5.23 9.83
CA LEU A 32 -5.47 -5.79 10.74
C LEU A 32 -5.00 -7.08 11.42
N THR A 33 -4.23 -7.93 10.72
CA THR A 33 -3.65 -9.14 11.32
C THR A 33 -2.68 -8.77 12.46
N ILE A 34 -1.79 -7.80 12.23
CA ILE A 34 -0.84 -7.32 13.25
C ILE A 34 -1.57 -6.70 14.44
N LEU A 35 -2.62 -5.91 14.21
CA LEU A 35 -3.41 -5.28 15.27
C LEU A 35 -4.18 -6.30 16.12
N LYS A 36 -4.66 -7.40 15.50
CA LYS A 36 -5.37 -8.48 16.20
C LYS A 36 -4.46 -9.50 16.86
N GLN A 37 -3.17 -9.49 16.54
CA GLN A 37 -2.21 -10.43 17.12
C GLN A 37 -2.10 -10.19 18.64
N GLY A 38 -2.17 -11.28 19.42
CA GLY A 38 -1.98 -11.23 20.86
C GLY A 38 -0.61 -10.70 21.28
N ASN A 39 -0.53 -10.12 22.48
CA ASN A 39 0.73 -9.62 23.00
C ASN A 39 1.73 -10.76 23.20
N VAL A 40 2.99 -10.53 22.82
CA VAL A 40 4.07 -11.46 23.13
C VAL A 40 4.20 -11.58 24.65
N ASN A 41 4.26 -12.81 25.15
CA ASN A 41 4.38 -13.09 26.57
C ASN A 41 5.57 -14.03 26.82
N PHE A 42 6.51 -13.57 27.65
CA PHE A 42 7.72 -14.30 28.02
C PHE A 42 7.69 -14.85 29.45
N GLY A 43 6.53 -14.86 30.13
CA GLY A 43 6.42 -15.18 31.55
C GLY A 43 7.05 -16.51 31.97
N ASN A 44 7.02 -17.51 31.09
CA ASN A 44 7.60 -18.84 31.35
C ASN A 44 8.91 -19.11 30.58
N VAL A 45 9.47 -18.08 29.93
CA VAL A 45 10.71 -18.22 29.13
C VAL A 45 11.87 -17.66 29.93
N SER A 46 12.53 -18.47 30.74
CA SER A 46 13.67 -18.04 31.58
C SER A 46 14.99 -17.92 30.82
N SER A 47 15.10 -18.56 29.66
CA SER A 47 16.32 -18.70 28.87
C SER A 47 16.72 -17.47 28.05
N VAL A 48 15.78 -16.56 27.84
CA VAL A 48 16.00 -15.30 27.11
C VAL A 48 16.19 -14.19 28.13
N ASP A 49 17.20 -13.35 27.93
CA ASP A 49 17.48 -12.22 28.82
C ASP A 49 16.41 -11.12 28.72
N ALA A 50 16.34 -10.27 29.75
CA ALA A 50 15.31 -9.24 29.85
C ALA A 50 15.41 -8.18 28.74
N ALA A 51 16.62 -7.86 28.25
CA ALA A 51 16.79 -6.85 27.22
C ALA A 51 16.25 -7.34 25.88
N LEU A 52 16.57 -8.58 25.49
CA LEU A 52 16.08 -9.18 24.26
C LEU A 52 14.55 -9.38 24.27
N LYS A 53 13.97 -9.75 25.41
CA LYS A 53 12.50 -9.76 25.60
C LYS A 53 11.88 -8.39 25.37
N GLY A 54 12.48 -7.35 25.97
CA GLY A 54 12.03 -5.97 25.83
C GLY A 54 12.04 -5.51 24.37
N LYS A 55 13.09 -5.83 23.61
CA LYS A 55 13.17 -5.52 22.18
C LYS A 55 12.05 -6.15 21.37
N VAL A 56 11.70 -7.42 21.61
CA VAL A 56 10.62 -8.07 20.86
C VAL A 56 9.26 -7.45 21.15
N ILE A 57 8.99 -7.08 22.40
CA ILE A 57 7.78 -6.34 22.76
C ILE A 57 7.74 -5.00 22.00
N GLN A 58 8.87 -4.27 21.99
CA GLN A 58 8.98 -3.02 21.26
C GLN A 58 8.81 -3.19 19.74
N HIS A 59 9.33 -4.27 19.15
CA HIS A 59 9.14 -4.59 17.73
C HIS A 59 7.66 -4.84 17.41
N GLN A 60 6.92 -5.53 18.29
CA GLN A 60 5.49 -5.73 18.14
C GLN A 60 4.73 -4.39 18.19
N ASP A 61 5.06 -3.51 19.13
CA ASP A 61 4.43 -2.19 19.23
C ASP A 61 4.77 -1.31 18.03
N THR A 62 6.01 -1.38 17.53
CA THR A 62 6.44 -0.69 16.31
C THR A 62 5.67 -1.18 15.09
N ALA A 63 5.48 -2.51 14.95
CA ALA A 63 4.69 -3.09 13.87
C ALA A 63 3.22 -2.63 13.93
N ARG A 64 2.63 -2.53 15.13
CA ARG A 64 1.28 -1.98 15.33
C ARG A 64 1.22 -0.49 14.99
N GLY A 65 2.25 0.28 15.32
CA GLY A 65 2.38 1.68 14.91
C GLY A 65 2.40 1.83 13.40
N ASN A 66 3.19 1.00 12.70
CA ASN A 66 3.22 0.98 11.24
C ASN A 66 1.85 0.58 10.63
N ALA A 67 1.15 -0.39 11.23
CA ALA A 67 -0.19 -0.78 10.81
C ALA A 67 -1.20 0.37 10.92
N LYS A 68 -1.16 1.15 12.00
CA LYS A 68 -1.99 2.36 12.16
C LYS A 68 -1.61 3.45 11.17
N GLN A 69 -0.31 3.69 10.95
CA GLN A 69 0.14 4.65 9.95
C GLN A 69 -0.38 4.32 8.54
N TRP A 70 -0.43 3.04 8.17
CA TRP A 70 -1.07 2.61 6.93
C TRP A 70 -2.57 2.95 6.91
N LEU A 71 -3.32 2.48 7.92
CA LEU A 71 -4.78 2.59 7.95
C LEU A 71 -5.29 4.02 8.11
N ASP A 72 -4.62 4.83 8.93
CA ASP A 72 -5.11 6.13 9.39
C ASP A 72 -4.54 7.31 8.58
N VAL A 73 -3.44 7.11 7.84
CA VAL A 73 -2.74 8.19 7.12
C VAL A 73 -2.58 7.86 5.64
N LEU A 74 -1.83 6.81 5.31
CA LEU A 74 -1.44 6.54 3.92
C LEU A 74 -2.61 6.06 3.07
N LYS A 75 -3.47 5.19 3.61
CA LYS A 75 -4.66 4.72 2.90
C LYS A 75 -5.65 5.87 2.61
N PRO A 76 -6.01 6.74 3.57
CA PRO A 76 -6.83 7.91 3.27
C PRO A 76 -6.22 8.82 2.20
N GLN A 77 -4.91 9.06 2.25
CA GLN A 77 -4.20 9.84 1.22
C GLN A 77 -4.30 9.17 -0.17
N LEU A 78 -4.11 7.84 -0.24
CA LEU A 78 -4.27 7.05 -1.46
C LEU A 78 -5.69 7.18 -2.05
N ILE A 79 -6.73 7.05 -1.20
CA ILE A 79 -8.12 7.17 -1.61
C ILE A 79 -8.40 8.58 -2.15
N SER A 80 -7.94 9.62 -1.45
CA SER A 80 -8.10 11.01 -1.88
C SER A 80 -7.45 11.28 -3.24
N THR A 81 -6.21 10.81 -3.44
CA THR A 81 -5.52 10.94 -4.72
C THR A 81 -6.27 10.24 -5.85
N ASN A 82 -6.78 9.03 -5.63
CA ASN A 82 -7.59 8.33 -6.63
C ASN A 82 -8.90 9.07 -6.93
N GLN A 83 -9.57 9.64 -5.92
CA GLN A 83 -10.77 10.44 -6.12
C GLN A 83 -10.47 11.70 -6.95
N ASN A 84 -9.30 12.32 -6.78
CA ASN A 84 -8.90 13.50 -7.55
C ASN A 84 -8.66 13.17 -9.03
N ILE A 85 -8.17 11.98 -9.34
CA ILE A 85 -8.06 11.47 -10.71
C ILE A 85 -9.47 11.28 -11.33
N ILE A 86 -10.40 10.66 -10.59
CA ILE A 86 -11.80 10.50 -11.04
C ILE A 86 -12.47 11.85 -11.26
N ASN A 87 -12.29 12.79 -10.31
CA ASN A 87 -12.87 14.13 -10.40
C ASN A 87 -12.34 14.91 -11.61
N TYR A 88 -11.09 14.68 -12.01
CA TYR A 88 -10.55 15.25 -13.24
C TYR A 88 -11.30 14.77 -14.48
N ASN A 89 -11.64 13.48 -14.57
CA ASN A 89 -12.44 12.96 -15.68
C ASN A 89 -13.80 13.67 -15.77
N THR A 90 -14.50 13.83 -14.65
CA THR A 90 -15.76 14.59 -14.60
C THR A 90 -15.57 16.05 -15.05
N LYS A 91 -14.48 16.70 -14.61
CA LYS A 91 -14.15 18.07 -15.02
C LYS A 91 -13.89 18.16 -16.52
N PHE A 92 -13.19 17.20 -17.11
CA PHE A 92 -12.94 17.12 -18.55
C PHE A 92 -14.25 16.96 -19.33
N GLN A 93 -15.10 16.01 -18.93
CA GLN A 93 -16.40 15.78 -19.56
C GLN A 93 -17.27 17.05 -19.55
N ASN A 94 -17.31 17.78 -18.43
CA ASN A 94 -18.06 19.04 -18.34
C ASN A 94 -17.54 20.16 -19.26
N TYR A 95 -16.25 20.14 -19.61
CA TYR A 95 -15.66 21.11 -20.54
C TYR A 95 -15.72 20.66 -21.99
N TYR A 96 -15.92 19.37 -22.27
CA TYR A 96 -15.75 18.79 -23.60
C TYR A 96 -16.59 19.50 -24.67
N ASP A 97 -17.91 19.58 -24.49
CA ASP A 97 -18.80 20.20 -25.48
C ASP A 97 -18.48 21.68 -25.71
N THR A 98 -18.12 22.39 -24.64
CA THR A 98 -17.73 23.81 -24.73
C THR A 98 -16.43 23.99 -25.51
N LEU A 99 -15.46 23.09 -25.31
CA LEU A 99 -14.18 23.12 -26.03
C LEU A 99 -14.37 22.78 -27.51
N VAL A 100 -15.21 21.79 -27.83
CA VAL A 100 -15.55 21.44 -29.23
C VAL A 100 -16.22 22.62 -29.92
N ALA A 101 -17.23 23.23 -29.30
CA ALA A 101 -17.91 24.40 -29.85
C ALA A 101 -16.95 25.59 -30.06
N ALA A 102 -15.99 25.80 -29.15
CA ALA A 102 -14.98 26.85 -29.29
C ALA A 102 -14.02 26.59 -30.47
N VAL A 103 -13.69 25.32 -30.75
CA VAL A 103 -12.90 24.94 -31.94
C VAL A 103 -13.68 25.26 -33.21
N ASP A 104 -14.95 24.84 -33.29
CA ASP A 104 -15.81 25.06 -34.46
C ASP A 104 -16.01 26.55 -34.74
N ALA A 105 -16.21 27.35 -33.68
CA ALA A 105 -16.37 28.80 -33.76
C ALA A 105 -15.04 29.57 -33.94
N LYS A 106 -13.89 28.89 -33.93
CA LYS A 106 -12.54 29.50 -33.89
C LYS A 106 -12.35 30.48 -32.71
N ASP A 107 -13.05 30.26 -31.61
CA ASP A 107 -12.94 31.05 -30.38
C ASP A 107 -11.70 30.64 -29.58
N LYS A 108 -10.59 31.28 -29.93
CA LYS A 108 -9.31 31.07 -29.26
C LYS A 108 -9.36 31.40 -27.76
N ALA A 109 -10.14 32.41 -27.34
CA ALA A 109 -10.14 32.86 -25.97
C ALA A 109 -10.76 31.80 -25.04
N THR A 110 -11.92 31.24 -25.44
CA THR A 110 -12.58 30.15 -24.70
C THR A 110 -11.73 28.89 -24.69
N LEU A 111 -11.15 28.52 -25.84
CA LEU A 111 -10.28 27.35 -25.96
C LEU A 111 -9.07 27.45 -25.03
N THR A 112 -8.34 28.57 -25.06
CA THR A 112 -7.17 28.79 -24.18
C THR A 112 -7.58 28.72 -22.72
N LYS A 113 -8.66 29.40 -22.31
CA LYS A 113 -9.11 29.41 -20.92
C LYS A 113 -9.48 28.02 -20.41
N GLY A 114 -10.20 27.23 -21.20
CA GLY A 114 -10.60 25.88 -20.83
C GLY A 114 -9.42 24.93 -20.72
N LEU A 115 -8.51 24.94 -21.71
CA LEU A 115 -7.29 24.13 -21.69
C LEU A 115 -6.35 24.51 -20.53
N THR A 116 -6.19 25.79 -20.22
CA THR A 116 -5.40 26.23 -19.06
C THR A 116 -5.98 25.69 -17.76
N ARG A 117 -7.30 25.73 -17.58
CA ARG A 117 -7.97 25.20 -16.36
C ARG A 117 -7.85 23.69 -16.22
N LEU A 118 -7.87 22.96 -17.33
CA LEU A 118 -7.66 21.51 -17.35
C LEU A 118 -6.19 21.19 -17.03
N SER A 119 -5.25 21.90 -17.64
CA SER A 119 -3.81 21.74 -17.40
C SER A 119 -3.44 22.03 -15.93
N SER A 120 -3.94 23.10 -15.33
CA SER A 120 -3.75 23.37 -13.89
C SER A 120 -4.24 22.22 -13.02
N SER A 121 -5.41 21.66 -13.34
CA SER A 121 -5.97 20.51 -12.61
C SER A 121 -5.10 19.26 -12.72
N ILE A 122 -4.54 18.98 -13.90
CA ILE A 122 -3.61 17.87 -14.10
C ILE A 122 -2.36 18.07 -13.24
N ASN A 123 -1.80 19.28 -13.22
CA ASN A 123 -0.60 19.59 -12.46
C ASN A 123 -0.81 19.45 -10.95
N GLU A 124 -1.97 19.88 -10.44
CA GLU A 124 -2.36 19.68 -9.04
C GLU A 124 -2.45 18.19 -8.69
N ASN A 125 -3.14 17.40 -9.52
CA ASN A 125 -3.24 15.95 -9.34
C ASN A 125 -1.87 15.28 -9.38
N LYS A 126 -1.01 15.68 -10.33
CA LYS A 126 0.35 15.17 -10.44
C LYS A 126 1.16 15.42 -9.16
N ALA A 127 1.12 16.65 -8.63
CA ALA A 127 1.84 16.99 -7.41
C ALA A 127 1.40 16.13 -6.21
N GLN A 128 0.09 15.84 -6.10
CA GLN A 128 -0.44 14.98 -5.05
C GLN A 128 -0.02 13.50 -5.22
N VAL A 129 0.01 13.00 -6.46
CA VAL A 129 0.54 11.65 -6.76
C VAL A 129 2.01 11.56 -6.41
N ASP A 130 2.82 12.55 -6.80
CA ASP A 130 4.26 12.59 -6.51
C ASP A 130 4.50 12.55 -4.99
N GLN A 131 3.77 13.37 -4.23
CA GLN A 131 3.84 13.39 -2.76
C GLN A 131 3.46 12.03 -2.15
N LEU A 132 2.34 11.44 -2.58
CA LEU A 132 1.91 10.13 -2.10
C LEU A 132 2.97 9.05 -2.38
N VAL A 133 3.58 9.05 -3.57
CA VAL A 133 4.66 8.12 -3.92
C VAL A 133 5.86 8.30 -3.00
N GLU A 134 6.24 9.53 -2.67
CA GLU A 134 7.31 9.79 -1.71
C GLU A 134 6.98 9.27 -0.31
N ASP A 135 5.77 9.49 0.16
CA ASP A 135 5.32 9.06 1.49
C ASP A 135 5.28 7.52 1.58
N LEU A 136 4.79 6.85 0.54
CA LEU A 136 4.83 5.38 0.43
C LEU A 136 6.27 4.85 0.38
N LYS A 137 7.20 5.52 -0.32
CA LYS A 137 8.63 5.14 -0.34
C LYS A 137 9.27 5.29 1.03
N LYS A 138 9.02 6.40 1.74
CA LYS A 138 9.52 6.64 3.10
C LYS A 138 8.98 5.57 4.05
N PHE A 139 7.69 5.28 3.98
CA PHE A 139 7.05 4.24 4.78
C PHE A 139 7.65 2.85 4.50
N ARG A 140 7.82 2.48 3.23
CA ARG A 140 8.49 1.23 2.83
C ARG A 140 9.90 1.13 3.41
N ASN A 141 10.70 2.19 3.29
CA ASN A 141 12.07 2.18 3.81
C ASN A 141 12.11 2.01 5.32
N LYS A 142 11.19 2.67 6.05
CA LYS A 142 11.02 2.48 7.49
C LYS A 142 10.67 1.03 7.83
N MET A 143 9.67 0.47 7.16
CA MET A 143 9.26 -0.93 7.36
C MET A 143 10.41 -1.91 7.09
N THR A 144 11.23 -1.67 6.06
CA THR A 144 12.41 -2.49 5.78
C THR A 144 13.39 -2.49 6.96
N SER A 145 13.69 -1.31 7.51
CA SER A 145 14.60 -1.20 8.67
C SER A 145 14.02 -1.87 9.91
N ASP A 146 12.75 -1.60 10.24
CA ASP A 146 12.07 -2.21 11.38
C ASP A 146 12.05 -3.74 11.26
N THR A 147 11.79 -4.27 10.06
CA THR A 147 11.75 -5.70 9.79
C THR A 147 13.13 -6.35 9.90
N GLN A 148 14.18 -5.69 9.41
CA GLN A 148 15.55 -6.20 9.52
C GLN A 148 16.00 -6.28 10.99
N ASN A 149 15.71 -5.23 11.77
CA ASN A 149 16.02 -5.20 13.20
C ASN A 149 15.26 -6.29 13.96
N PHE A 150 13.95 -6.42 13.71
CA PHE A 150 13.15 -7.49 14.30
C PHE A 150 13.67 -8.89 13.93
N LYS A 151 14.02 -9.12 12.67
CA LYS A 151 14.57 -10.41 12.21
C LYS A 151 15.88 -10.75 12.92
N GLY A 152 16.75 -9.76 13.15
CA GLY A 152 17.99 -9.95 13.91
C GLY A 152 17.73 -10.46 15.32
N ASP A 153 16.89 -9.74 16.09
CA ASP A 153 16.57 -10.12 17.46
C ASP A 153 15.75 -11.43 17.53
N ALA A 154 14.82 -11.66 16.59
CA ALA A 154 14.02 -12.89 16.51
C ALA A 154 14.89 -14.12 16.20
N ASN A 155 15.89 -13.99 15.34
CA ASN A 155 16.86 -15.06 15.07
C ASN A 155 17.68 -15.38 16.32
N GLN A 156 18.07 -14.37 17.11
CA GLN A 156 18.78 -14.60 18.37
C GLN A 156 17.92 -15.39 19.37
N ILE A 157 16.65 -15.02 19.53
CA ILE A 157 15.70 -15.79 20.37
C ILE A 157 15.55 -17.22 19.85
N THR A 158 15.36 -17.38 18.54
CA THR A 158 15.20 -18.69 17.93
C THR A 158 16.40 -19.58 18.23
N SER A 159 17.63 -19.08 18.08
CA SER A 159 18.86 -19.82 18.39
C SER A 159 18.95 -20.21 19.87
N ILE A 160 18.59 -19.30 20.78
CA ILE A 160 18.56 -19.59 22.23
C ILE A 160 17.57 -20.72 22.49
N LEU A 161 16.35 -20.61 21.98
CA LEU A 161 15.30 -21.61 22.24
C LEU A 161 15.59 -22.96 21.56
N ALA A 162 16.16 -22.94 20.35
CA ALA A 162 16.56 -24.15 19.62
C ALA A 162 17.66 -24.94 20.36
N SER A 163 18.51 -24.26 21.13
CA SER A 163 19.49 -24.93 22.01
C SER A 163 18.83 -25.71 23.15
N GLN A 164 17.57 -25.41 23.46
CA GLN A 164 16.78 -26.06 24.53
C GLN A 164 15.83 -27.11 23.99
N ASP A 165 15.28 -26.87 22.80
CA ASP A 165 14.39 -27.79 22.10
C ASP A 165 14.62 -27.72 20.59
N ALA A 166 15.17 -28.82 20.05
CA ALA A 166 15.46 -28.96 18.63
C ALA A 166 14.20 -28.99 17.73
N GLY A 167 13.00 -29.12 18.31
CA GLY A 167 11.72 -29.05 17.59
C GLY A 167 11.31 -27.64 17.20
N ILE A 168 11.85 -26.60 17.85
CA ILE A 168 11.47 -25.19 17.61
C ILE A 168 11.76 -24.74 16.17
N PRO A 169 12.95 -25.01 15.58
CA PRO A 169 13.20 -24.72 14.17
C PRO A 169 12.22 -25.39 13.21
N LEU A 170 11.79 -26.63 13.49
CA LEU A 170 10.82 -27.34 12.67
C LEU A 170 9.45 -26.66 12.72
N LEU A 171 8.96 -26.31 13.92
CA LEU A 171 7.69 -25.60 14.10
C LEU A 171 7.72 -24.22 13.42
N GLN A 172 8.84 -23.50 13.50
CA GLN A 172 9.00 -22.21 12.81
C GLN A 172 8.90 -22.38 11.29
N ASN A 173 9.54 -23.40 10.72
CA ASN A 173 9.47 -23.67 9.29
C ASN A 173 8.06 -24.03 8.83
N GLN A 174 7.33 -24.80 9.64
CA GLN A 174 5.90 -25.10 9.40
C GLN A 174 5.05 -23.82 9.41
N ILE A 175 5.24 -22.94 10.40
CA ILE A 175 4.53 -21.64 10.46
C ILE A 175 4.83 -20.79 9.23
N THR A 176 6.09 -20.69 8.81
CA THR A 176 6.47 -19.96 7.59
C THR A 176 5.77 -20.54 6.36
N THR A 177 5.76 -21.86 6.20
CA THR A 177 5.10 -22.55 5.09
C THR A 177 3.60 -22.25 5.06
N TYR A 178 2.93 -22.30 6.22
CA TYR A 178 1.50 -21.96 6.32
C TYR A 178 1.24 -20.49 6.01
N ASN A 179 2.08 -19.57 6.48
CA ASN A 179 1.95 -18.14 6.19
C ASN A 179 2.14 -17.83 4.70
N GLU A 180 3.05 -18.50 4.01
CA GLU A 180 3.22 -18.39 2.56
C GLU A 180 1.99 -18.88 1.80
N ALA A 181 1.41 -20.01 2.20
CA ALA A 181 0.17 -20.52 1.62
C ALA A 181 -0.99 -19.55 1.84
N ILE A 182 -1.16 -19.04 3.07
CA ILE A 182 -2.16 -18.03 3.42
C ILE A 182 -1.99 -16.77 2.56
N SER A 183 -0.77 -16.28 2.38
CA SER A 183 -0.48 -15.12 1.53
C SER A 183 -0.91 -15.35 0.08
N LYS A 184 -0.61 -16.53 -0.49
CA LYS A 184 -1.04 -16.90 -1.86
C LYS A 184 -2.56 -16.94 -1.98
N TYR A 185 -3.27 -17.56 -1.04
CA TYR A 185 -4.74 -17.61 -1.06
C TYR A 185 -5.37 -16.22 -0.91
N LYS A 186 -4.81 -15.36 -0.06
CA LYS A 186 -5.25 -13.97 0.08
C LYS A 186 -5.14 -13.20 -1.24
N ALA A 187 -4.02 -13.35 -1.96
CA ALA A 187 -3.84 -12.72 -3.25
C ALA A 187 -4.87 -13.19 -4.30
N ILE A 188 -5.17 -14.49 -4.33
CA ILE A 188 -6.19 -15.07 -5.23
C ILE A 188 -7.59 -14.51 -4.92
N ILE A 189 -7.98 -14.49 -3.64
CA ILE A 189 -9.29 -14.00 -3.21
C ILE A 189 -9.45 -12.51 -3.54
N ILE A 190 -8.43 -11.69 -3.24
CA ILE A 190 -8.46 -10.26 -3.53
C ILE A 190 -8.56 -10.00 -5.03
N GLY A 191 -7.74 -10.70 -5.85
CA GLY A 191 -7.84 -10.63 -7.30
C GLY A 191 -9.24 -11.00 -7.82
N SER A 192 -9.84 -12.04 -7.24
CA SER A 192 -11.20 -12.49 -7.61
C SER A 192 -12.30 -11.49 -7.18
N SER A 193 -12.15 -10.84 -6.03
CA SER A 193 -13.11 -9.83 -5.56
C SER A 193 -13.09 -8.56 -6.41
N VAL A 194 -11.91 -8.16 -6.88
CA VAL A 194 -11.76 -6.98 -7.74
C VAL A 194 -12.37 -7.25 -9.11
N SER A 195 -12.14 -8.44 -9.70
CA SER A 195 -12.77 -8.79 -10.98
C SER A 195 -14.30 -8.87 -10.89
N THR A 196 -14.85 -9.37 -9.79
CA THR A 196 -16.31 -9.50 -9.59
C THR A 196 -17.00 -8.14 -9.39
N ALA A 197 -16.34 -7.17 -8.75
CA ALA A 197 -16.92 -5.84 -8.53
C ALA A 197 -17.00 -4.98 -9.81
N LEU A 198 -16.35 -5.42 -10.90
CA LEU A 198 -16.16 -4.66 -12.13
C LEU A 198 -16.82 -5.30 -13.36
N GLY A 199 -17.31 -6.54 -13.24
CA GLY A 199 -18.12 -7.23 -14.24
C GLY A 199 -19.62 -7.12 -13.93
#